data_AF-A0A2D6P2X8-F1
#
_entry.id   AF-A0A2D6P2X8-F1
#
_cell.length_a   1.000
_cell.length_b   1.000
_cell.length_c   1.000
_cell.angle_alpha   90.00
_cell.angle_beta   90.00
_cell.angle_gamma   90.00
#
_symmetry.space_group_name_H-M   'P 1'
#
loop_
_entity.id
_entity.type
_entity.pdbx_description
1 polymer ?
#
loop_
_entity_poly.entity_id
_entity_poly.type
_entity_poly.pdbx_seq_one_letter_code
_entity_poly.pdbx_strand_id
1 'polypeptide(L)'
;MQLSINTAVDSLVNLINEKKRILLQDASKELNIPDNVIMEWSTFLEEEKIISIEYKFSKTYLVVRKKNKKAAKEEIENLKSLKNVLKRRLEYMLKFVESQDIENSGKIKSMTDIKRLLKDFVFEENNITNELVFSQKIILGSIIKNLSKKVSKLNYSNKDRISSEIEKVGEWKAIFERNLKKIK
;
A
#
# COMPACT_ATOMS: atom_id res chain seq x y z
N MET A 1 -6.97 -7.53 -20.18
CA MET A 1 -6.14 -8.76 -20.27
C MET A 1 -4.82 -8.46 -19.58
N GLN A 2 -4.43 -9.26 -18.60
CA GLN A 2 -3.17 -9.04 -17.88
C GLN A 2 -2.10 -9.91 -18.55
N LEU A 3 -1.19 -9.27 -19.28
CA LEU A 3 0.01 -9.90 -19.83
C LEU A 3 0.95 -10.23 -18.66
N SER A 4 0.85 -11.44 -18.12
CA SER A 4 1.92 -11.98 -17.28
C SER A 4 3.08 -12.34 -18.20
N ILE A 5 4.07 -11.44 -18.29
CA ILE A 5 5.36 -11.79 -18.89
C ILE A 5 5.97 -12.84 -17.96
N ASN A 6 5.87 -14.11 -18.33
CA ASN A 6 6.45 -15.21 -17.58
C ASN A 6 7.95 -15.22 -17.91
N THR A 7 8.79 -14.89 -16.94
CA THR A 7 10.24 -14.92 -17.12
C THR A 7 10.74 -16.36 -16.96
N ALA A 8 11.94 -16.65 -17.46
CA ALA A 8 12.54 -17.98 -17.27
C ALA A 8 12.75 -18.34 -15.79
N VAL A 9 12.93 -17.34 -14.92
CA VAL A 9 13.00 -17.50 -13.46
C VAL A 9 11.64 -17.93 -12.88
N ASP A 10 10.53 -17.38 -13.39
CA ASP A 10 9.18 -17.77 -12.96
C ASP A 10 8.89 -19.25 -13.29
N SER A 11 9.39 -19.74 -14.42
CA SER A 11 9.30 -21.16 -14.79
C SER A 11 10.02 -22.06 -13.77
N LEU A 12 11.18 -21.64 -13.25
CA LEU A 12 11.89 -22.36 -12.19
C LEU A 12 11.09 -22.39 -10.88
N VAL A 13 10.51 -21.25 -10.48
CA VAL A 13 9.67 -21.17 -9.28
C VAL A 13 8.44 -22.07 -9.40
N ASN A 14 7.79 -22.07 -10.56
CA ASN A 14 6.63 -22.93 -10.84
C ASN A 14 7.00 -24.41 -10.77
N LEU A 15 8.12 -24.79 -11.38
CA LEU A 15 8.61 -26.17 -11.38
C LEU A 15 8.88 -26.69 -9.95
N ILE A 16 9.57 -25.88 -9.14
CA ILE A 16 9.83 -26.22 -7.74
C ILE A 16 8.50 -26.33 -6.97
N ASN A 17 7.55 -25.43 -7.21
CA ASN A 17 6.23 -25.45 -6.59
C ASN A 17 5.40 -26.69 -6.91
N GLU A 18 5.49 -27.19 -8.14
CA GLU A 18 4.82 -28.41 -8.59
C GLU A 18 5.46 -29.66 -7.97
N LYS A 19 6.79 -29.79 -8.09
CA LYS A 19 7.54 -30.97 -7.63
C LYS A 19 7.74 -31.01 -6.11
N LYS A 20 7.54 -29.88 -5.42
CA LYS A 20 7.83 -29.61 -3.98
C LYS A 20 9.31 -29.69 -3.60
N ARG A 21 10.07 -30.57 -4.24
CA ARG A 21 11.50 -30.78 -4.11
C ARG A 21 12.02 -31.32 -5.44
N ILE A 22 13.07 -30.72 -5.97
CA ILE A 22 13.72 -31.17 -7.21
C ILE A 22 15.24 -31.09 -7.07
N LEU A 23 15.97 -31.97 -7.73
CA LEU A 23 17.43 -31.85 -7.84
C LEU A 23 17.78 -30.72 -8.81
N LEU A 24 18.83 -29.95 -8.51
CA LEU A 24 19.27 -28.86 -9.39
C LEU A 24 19.51 -29.34 -10.83
N GLN A 25 20.16 -30.50 -10.98
CA GLN A 25 20.41 -31.14 -12.27
C GLN A 25 19.14 -31.55 -13.02
N ASP A 26 18.09 -31.96 -12.28
CA ASP A 26 16.82 -32.34 -12.90
C ASP A 26 16.03 -31.10 -13.32
N ALA A 27 16.10 -30.01 -12.54
CA ALA A 27 15.52 -28.72 -12.91
C ALA A 27 16.19 -28.13 -14.17
N SER A 28 17.51 -28.24 -14.25
CA SER A 28 18.30 -27.86 -15.43
C SER A 28 17.86 -28.60 -16.69
N LYS A 29 17.66 -29.92 -16.59
CA LYS A 29 17.15 -30.75 -17.70
C LYS A 29 15.71 -30.41 -18.09
N GLU A 30 14.81 -30.25 -17.11
CA GLU A 30 13.40 -29.95 -17.38
C GLU A 30 13.20 -28.56 -18.01
N LEU A 31 14.03 -27.58 -17.64
CA LEU A 31 13.94 -26.22 -18.18
C LEU A 31 14.85 -25.98 -19.39
N ASN A 32 15.75 -26.92 -19.68
CA ASN A 32 16.80 -26.80 -20.70
C ASN A 32 17.69 -25.57 -20.47
N ILE A 33 18.14 -25.39 -19.22
CA ILE A 33 18.95 -24.25 -18.77
C ILE A 33 20.18 -24.77 -18.03
N PRO A 34 21.39 -24.25 -18.28
CA PRO A 34 22.61 -24.70 -17.63
C PRO A 34 22.55 -24.68 -16.09
N ASP A 35 23.16 -25.70 -15.45
CA ASP A 35 23.19 -25.87 -13.99
C ASP A 35 23.68 -24.61 -13.25
N ASN A 36 24.69 -23.93 -13.77
CA ASN A 36 25.23 -22.70 -13.17
C ASN A 36 24.20 -21.56 -13.16
N VAL A 37 23.41 -21.42 -14.23
CA VAL A 37 22.35 -20.41 -14.32
C VAL A 37 21.21 -20.73 -13.35
N ILE A 38 20.79 -22.00 -13.28
CA ILE A 38 19.80 -22.45 -12.29
C ILE A 38 20.32 -22.22 -10.86
N MET A 39 21.62 -22.45 -10.60
CA MET A 39 22.24 -22.20 -9.30
C MET A 39 22.22 -20.72 -8.91
N GLU A 40 22.61 -19.82 -9.84
CA GLU A 40 22.57 -18.38 -9.62
C GLU A 40 21.14 -17.91 -9.31
N TRP A 41 20.17 -18.34 -10.13
CA TRP A 41 18.77 -18.02 -9.88
C TRP A 41 18.27 -18.58 -8.56
N SER A 42 18.64 -19.82 -8.22
CA SER A 42 18.24 -20.45 -6.97
C SER A 42 18.80 -19.72 -5.76
N THR A 43 20.05 -19.25 -5.85
CA THR A 43 20.73 -18.46 -4.82
C THR A 43 19.99 -17.13 -4.60
N PHE A 44 19.70 -16.41 -5.68
CA PHE A 44 18.89 -15.18 -5.64
C PHE A 44 17.49 -15.42 -5.04
N LEU A 45 16.81 -16.50 -5.45
CA LEU A 45 15.48 -16.85 -4.94
C LEU A 45 15.51 -17.30 -3.46
N GLU A 46 16.62 -17.84 -2.97
CA GLU A 46 16.82 -18.16 -1.56
C GLU A 46 17.04 -16.89 -0.72
N GLU A 47 17.84 -15.94 -1.21
CA GLU A 47 18.06 -14.61 -0.61
C GLU A 47 16.73 -13.85 -0.46
N GLU A 48 15.92 -13.84 -1.52
CA GLU A 48 14.56 -13.27 -1.55
C GLU A 48 13.53 -14.12 -0.78
N LYS A 49 13.97 -15.22 -0.16
CA LYS A 49 13.16 -16.08 0.71
C LYS A 49 12.00 -16.79 -0.01
N ILE A 50 12.11 -17.00 -1.31
CA ILE A 50 11.09 -17.64 -2.15
C ILE A 50 11.22 -19.18 -2.09
N ILE A 51 12.44 -19.69 -2.18
CA ILE A 51 12.75 -21.14 -2.08
C ILE A 51 13.77 -21.40 -0.97
N SER A 52 14.18 -22.66 -0.81
CA SER A 52 15.31 -23.05 0.03
C SER A 52 16.20 -24.04 -0.71
N ILE A 53 17.51 -23.92 -0.54
CA ILE A 53 18.50 -24.84 -1.10
C ILE A 53 18.91 -25.82 0.00
N GLU A 54 18.66 -27.11 -0.22
CA GLU A 54 19.07 -28.18 0.69
C GLU A 54 20.24 -28.95 0.09
N TYR A 55 21.36 -29.00 0.80
CA TYR A 55 22.48 -29.88 0.48
C TYR A 55 22.32 -31.21 1.20
N LYS A 56 22.25 -32.31 0.45
CA LYS A 56 22.17 -33.66 1.02
C LYS A 56 23.16 -34.58 0.31
N PHE A 57 24.14 -35.08 1.06
CA PHE A 57 25.34 -35.73 0.49
C PHE A 57 26.01 -34.79 -0.53
N SER A 58 26.33 -35.29 -1.72
CA SER A 58 26.92 -34.53 -2.83
C SER A 58 25.89 -33.94 -3.79
N LYS A 59 24.62 -33.81 -3.38
CA LYS A 59 23.51 -33.37 -4.24
C LYS A 59 22.83 -32.12 -3.69
N THR A 60 22.58 -31.17 -4.58
CA THR A 60 21.86 -29.92 -4.31
C THR A 60 20.39 -30.07 -4.68
N TYR A 61 19.50 -29.80 -3.72
CA TYR A 61 18.06 -29.85 -3.90
C TYR A 61 17.46 -28.46 -3.78
N LEU A 62 16.56 -28.13 -4.70
CA LEU A 62 15.72 -26.95 -4.67
C LEU A 62 14.38 -27.34 -4.06
N VAL A 63 14.00 -26.69 -2.97
CA VAL A 63 12.83 -27.07 -2.18
C VAL A 63 11.91 -25.86 -2.06
N VAL A 64 10.60 -26.10 -2.20
CA VAL A 64 9.62 -25.08 -1.85
C VAL A 64 9.87 -24.71 -0.40
N ARG A 65 10.15 -23.44 -0.15
CA ARG A 65 10.21 -22.94 1.22
C ARG A 65 8.84 -23.23 1.83
N LYS A 66 8.78 -24.17 2.77
CA LYS A 66 7.59 -24.35 3.60
C LYS A 66 7.40 -23.01 4.29
N LYS A 67 6.46 -22.19 3.83
CA LYS A 67 6.05 -20.98 4.53
C LYS A 67 5.81 -21.44 5.96
N ASN A 68 6.68 -21.02 6.87
CA ASN A 68 6.59 -21.42 8.25
C ASN A 68 5.18 -20.96 8.67
N LYS A 69 4.25 -21.89 8.91
CA LYS A 69 2.82 -21.54 9.11
C LYS A 69 2.67 -20.46 10.18
N LYS A 70 3.60 -20.46 11.14
CA LYS A 70 3.77 -19.42 12.16
C LYS A 70 4.09 -18.04 11.57
N ALA A 71 5.12 -17.92 10.74
CA ALA A 71 5.51 -16.65 10.11
C ALA A 71 4.41 -16.11 9.19
N ALA A 72 3.77 -16.95 8.37
CA ALA A 72 2.65 -16.51 7.52
C ALA A 72 1.43 -16.06 8.34
N LYS A 73 1.16 -16.73 9.47
CA LYS A 73 0.09 -16.35 10.40
C LYS A 73 0.40 -15.04 11.12
N GLU A 74 1.64 -14.87 11.60
CA GLU A 74 2.12 -13.63 12.21
C GLU A 74 2.02 -12.47 11.23
N GLU A 75 2.40 -12.69 9.97
CA GLU A 75 2.27 -11.68 8.95
C GLU A 75 0.80 -11.26 8.77
N ILE A 76 -0.11 -12.23 8.58
CA ILE A 76 -1.54 -11.96 8.37
C ILE A 76 -2.11 -11.17 9.56
N GLU A 77 -1.72 -11.56 10.78
CA GLU A 77 -2.15 -10.87 12.00
C GLU A 77 -1.59 -9.44 12.06
N ASN A 78 -0.33 -9.23 11.70
CA ASN A 78 0.27 -7.90 11.61
C ASN A 78 -0.45 -7.01 10.60
N LEU A 79 -0.80 -7.56 9.42
CA LEU A 79 -1.53 -6.82 8.40
C LEU A 79 -2.95 -6.46 8.86
N LYS A 80 -3.62 -7.38 9.57
CA LYS A 80 -4.94 -7.15 10.16
C LYS A 80 -4.89 -6.09 11.26
N SER A 81 -3.87 -6.15 12.11
CA SER A 81 -3.61 -5.14 13.15
C SER A 81 -3.39 -3.76 12.54
N LEU A 82 -2.50 -3.66 11.54
CA LEU A 82 -2.24 -2.41 10.82
C LEU A 82 -3.52 -1.85 10.19
N LYS A 83 -4.30 -2.70 9.52
CA LYS A 83 -5.60 -2.32 8.93
C LYS A 83 -6.53 -1.70 9.97
N ASN A 84 -6.62 -2.29 11.15
CA ASN A 84 -7.48 -1.79 12.23
C ASN A 84 -6.98 -0.43 12.76
N VAL A 85 -5.67 -0.27 12.94
CA VAL A 85 -5.07 1.00 13.38
C VAL A 85 -5.36 2.11 12.38
N LEU A 86 -5.10 1.87 11.09
CA LEU A 86 -5.34 2.84 10.02
C LEU A 86 -6.82 3.19 9.90
N LYS A 87 -7.70 2.19 10.00
CA LYS A 87 -9.15 2.39 9.96
C LYS A 87 -9.61 3.31 11.10
N ARG A 88 -9.22 3.01 12.34
CA ARG A 88 -9.57 3.85 13.51
C ARG A 88 -9.06 5.27 13.35
N ARG A 89 -7.81 5.44 12.89
CA ARG A 89 -7.24 6.77 12.63
C ARG A 89 -8.09 7.56 11.63
N LEU A 90 -8.49 6.96 10.52
CA LEU A 90 -9.37 7.60 9.53
C LEU A 90 -10.76 7.90 10.09
N GLU A 91 -11.35 6.99 10.88
CA GLU A 91 -12.64 7.21 11.54
C GLU A 91 -12.59 8.42 12.49
N TYR A 92 -11.53 8.55 13.29
CA TYR A 92 -11.33 9.73 14.16
C TYR A 92 -11.15 11.01 13.36
N MET A 93 -10.33 10.99 12.31
CA MET A 93 -10.13 12.17 11.45
C MET A 93 -11.43 12.59 10.75
N LEU A 94 -12.21 11.63 10.26
CA LEU A 94 -13.49 11.91 9.62
C LEU A 94 -14.48 12.53 10.60
N LYS A 95 -14.64 11.92 11.78
CA LYS A 95 -15.53 12.43 12.84
C LYS A 95 -15.15 13.85 13.22
N PHE A 96 -13.86 14.14 13.38
CA PHE A 96 -13.37 15.48 13.65
C PHE A 96 -13.81 16.47 12.57
N VAL A 97 -13.53 16.17 11.29
CA VAL A 97 -13.86 17.04 10.16
C VAL A 97 -15.36 17.27 10.03
N GLU A 98 -16.17 16.22 10.16
CA GLU A 98 -17.63 16.30 10.04
C GLU A 98 -18.25 17.09 11.19
N SER A 99 -17.69 17.01 12.40
CA SER A 99 -18.17 17.74 13.58
C SER A 99 -17.89 19.24 13.58
N GLN A 100 -17.00 19.74 12.70
CA GLN A 100 -16.71 21.17 12.66
C GLN A 100 -17.87 21.92 11.99
N ASP A 101 -18.56 22.77 12.74
CA ASP A 101 -19.51 23.70 12.15
C ASP A 101 -18.75 24.88 11.54
N ILE A 102 -18.95 25.09 10.24
CA ILE A 102 -18.29 26.13 9.46
C ILE A 102 -19.35 26.72 8.55
N GLU A 103 -19.57 28.01 8.69
CA GLU A 103 -20.57 28.73 7.92
C GLU A 103 -20.25 28.68 6.42
N ASN A 104 -21.23 28.27 5.63
CA ASN A 104 -21.17 28.35 4.17
C ASN A 104 -22.02 29.55 3.75
N SER A 105 -21.38 30.58 3.19
CA SER A 105 -22.04 31.77 2.65
C SER A 105 -22.90 31.51 1.40
N GLY A 106 -23.11 30.23 1.02
CA GLY A 106 -23.83 29.81 -0.17
C GLY A 106 -22.98 29.83 -1.45
N LYS A 107 -21.73 30.26 -1.37
CA LYS A 107 -20.79 30.34 -2.50
C LYS A 107 -20.24 28.97 -2.94
N ILE A 108 -20.23 27.98 -2.04
CA ILE A 108 -19.71 26.64 -2.31
C ILE A 108 -20.88 25.66 -2.37
N LYS A 109 -21.24 25.26 -3.59
CA LYS A 109 -22.29 24.25 -3.85
C LYS A 109 -21.74 23.00 -4.51
N SER A 110 -20.60 23.11 -5.17
CA SER A 110 -19.99 22.06 -5.96
C SER A 110 -18.48 22.03 -5.85
N MET A 111 -17.87 20.93 -6.30
CA MET A 111 -16.41 20.82 -6.42
C MET A 111 -15.83 21.83 -7.43
N THR A 112 -16.63 22.29 -8.40
CA THR A 112 -16.22 23.31 -9.37
C THR A 112 -16.03 24.66 -8.69
N ASP A 113 -16.91 25.02 -7.75
CA ASP A 113 -16.79 26.25 -6.96
C ASP A 113 -15.52 26.25 -6.11
N ILE A 114 -15.21 25.11 -5.50
CA ILE A 114 -13.98 24.90 -4.72
C ILE A 114 -12.75 25.10 -5.61
N LYS A 115 -12.73 24.50 -6.81
CA LYS A 115 -11.62 24.66 -7.75
C LYS A 115 -11.42 26.11 -8.19
N ARG A 116 -12.51 26.85 -8.43
CA ARG A 116 -12.45 28.28 -8.78
C ARG A 116 -11.86 29.07 -7.61
N LEU A 117 -12.43 28.90 -6.42
CA LEU A 117 -11.97 29.55 -5.20
C LEU A 117 -10.49 29.30 -4.93
N LEU A 118 -10.03 28.05 -5.06
CA LEU A 118 -8.61 27.72 -4.87
C LEU A 118 -7.68 28.37 -5.89
N LYS A 119 -8.14 28.62 -7.13
CA LYS A 119 -7.34 29.38 -8.12
C LYS A 119 -7.22 30.85 -7.72
N ASP A 120 -8.31 31.43 -7.22
CA ASP A 120 -8.34 32.83 -6.81
C ASP A 120 -7.46 33.05 -5.56
N PHE A 121 -7.41 32.06 -4.66
CA PHE A 121 -6.54 32.08 -3.47
C PHE A 121 -5.03 31.97 -3.74
N VAL A 122 -4.60 31.56 -4.94
CA VAL A 122 -3.16 31.54 -5.30
C VAL A 122 -2.55 32.95 -5.28
N PHE A 123 -3.38 34.01 -5.26
CA PHE A 123 -2.94 35.40 -5.36
C PHE A 123 -2.92 36.19 -4.04
N GLU A 124 -3.53 35.71 -2.95
CA GLU A 124 -3.60 36.43 -1.66
C GLU A 124 -3.15 35.55 -0.50
N GLU A 125 -1.86 35.60 -0.18
CA GLU A 125 -1.16 34.63 0.68
C GLU A 125 -1.58 34.61 2.17
N ASN A 126 -2.52 35.47 2.62
CA ASN A 126 -2.79 35.65 4.05
C ASN A 126 -4.26 35.74 4.47
N ASN A 127 -5.23 35.68 3.56
CA ASN A 127 -6.64 35.85 3.92
C ASN A 127 -7.33 34.49 4.15
N ILE A 128 -7.28 33.95 5.36
CA ILE A 128 -8.01 32.71 5.66
C ILE A 128 -9.49 33.05 5.83
N THR A 129 -10.32 32.65 4.86
CA THR A 129 -11.77 32.89 4.90
C THR A 129 -12.57 31.65 5.31
N ASN A 130 -13.81 31.86 5.77
CA ASN A 130 -14.76 30.78 6.03
C ASN A 130 -14.94 29.87 4.81
N GLU A 131 -14.99 30.43 3.60
CA GLU A 131 -15.14 29.64 2.38
C GLU A 131 -13.91 28.76 2.08
N LEU A 132 -12.70 29.25 2.35
CA LEU A 132 -11.49 28.45 2.21
C LEU A 132 -11.50 27.27 3.18
N VAL A 133 -11.79 27.52 4.47
CA VAL A 133 -11.79 26.47 5.48
C VAL A 133 -12.95 25.50 5.25
N PHE A 134 -14.11 25.98 4.79
CA PHE A 134 -15.24 25.13 4.37
C PHE A 134 -14.86 24.24 3.18
N SER A 135 -14.16 24.78 2.18
CA SER A 135 -13.62 24.00 1.06
C SER A 135 -12.66 22.91 1.53
N GLN A 136 -11.76 23.25 2.46
CA GLN A 136 -10.83 22.30 3.08
C GLN A 136 -11.58 21.17 3.79
N LYS A 137 -12.65 21.49 4.56
CA LYS A 137 -13.52 20.49 5.21
C LYS A 137 -14.08 19.49 4.19
N ILE A 138 -14.65 19.98 3.08
CA ILE A 138 -15.23 19.11 2.03
C ILE A 138 -14.16 18.22 1.40
N ILE A 139 -13.02 18.81 1.00
CA ILE A 139 -11.94 18.07 0.36
C ILE A 139 -11.40 16.99 1.29
N LEU A 140 -11.05 17.36 2.54
CA LEU A 140 -10.54 16.41 3.53
C LEU A 140 -11.51 15.27 3.80
N GLY A 141 -12.80 15.58 3.98
CA GLY A 141 -13.83 14.56 4.17
C GLY A 141 -13.90 13.56 3.01
N SER A 142 -13.82 14.05 1.76
CA SER A 142 -13.82 13.21 0.55
C SER A 142 -12.58 12.31 0.48
N ILE A 143 -11.39 12.88 0.73
CA ILE A 143 -10.12 12.15 0.69
C ILE A 143 -10.08 11.08 1.77
N ILE A 144 -10.49 11.40 3.01
CA ILE A 144 -10.58 10.43 4.11
C ILE A 144 -11.52 9.28 3.75
N LYS A 145 -12.71 9.59 3.17
CA LYS A 145 -13.67 8.55 2.71
C LYS A 145 -13.08 7.65 1.63
N ASN A 146 -12.30 8.19 0.70
CA ASN A 146 -11.60 7.40 -0.32
C ASN A 146 -10.53 6.51 0.31
N LEU A 147 -9.70 7.06 1.19
CA LEU A 147 -8.69 6.28 1.92
C LEU A 147 -9.29 5.16 2.75
N SER A 148 -10.44 5.38 3.40
CA SER A 148 -11.16 4.31 4.11
C SER A 148 -11.54 3.14 3.18
N LYS A 149 -11.93 3.43 1.92
CA LYS A 149 -12.17 2.40 0.90
C LYS A 149 -10.89 1.71 0.43
N LYS A 150 -9.73 2.40 0.43
CA LYS A 150 -8.44 1.77 0.11
C LYS A 150 -7.96 0.87 1.25
N VAL A 151 -8.10 1.31 2.50
CA VAL A 151 -7.74 0.55 3.71
C VAL A 151 -8.57 -0.74 3.80
N SER A 152 -9.82 -0.75 3.37
CA SER A 152 -10.60 -2.00 3.34
C SER A 152 -9.99 -3.06 2.42
N LYS A 153 -9.22 -2.65 1.40
CA LYS A 153 -8.48 -3.48 0.44
C LYS A 153 -6.97 -3.54 0.72
N LEU A 154 -6.53 -3.17 1.93
CA LEU A 154 -5.12 -3.21 2.34
C LEU A 154 -4.54 -4.62 2.20
N ASN A 155 -3.36 -4.71 1.59
CA ASN A 155 -2.56 -5.93 1.47
C ASN A 155 -1.06 -5.57 1.54
N TYR A 156 -0.17 -6.55 1.49
CA TYR A 156 1.27 -6.30 1.60
C TYR A 156 1.83 -5.37 0.55
N SER A 157 1.38 -5.50 -0.71
CA SER A 157 1.95 -4.73 -1.82
C SER A 157 1.58 -3.25 -1.77
N ASN A 158 0.55 -2.88 -1.01
CA ASN A 158 0.07 -1.50 -0.95
C ASN A 158 0.10 -0.87 0.46
N LYS A 159 0.54 -1.61 1.49
CA LYS A 159 0.49 -1.16 2.90
C LYS A 159 1.28 0.13 3.14
N ASP A 160 2.48 0.24 2.58
CA ASP A 160 3.38 1.36 2.83
C ASP A 160 2.89 2.61 2.10
N ARG A 161 2.43 2.44 0.86
CA ARG A 161 1.81 3.52 0.08
C ARG A 161 0.57 4.07 0.79
N ILE A 162 -0.33 3.20 1.25
CA ILE A 162 -1.55 3.62 1.95
C ILE A 162 -1.21 4.31 3.27
N SER A 163 -0.21 3.81 4.00
CA SER A 163 0.25 4.43 5.26
C SER A 163 0.79 5.84 5.01
N SER A 164 1.63 6.03 4.00
CA SER A 164 2.14 7.34 3.60
C SER A 164 1.04 8.31 3.14
N GLU A 165 0.03 7.82 2.39
CA GLU A 165 -1.12 8.65 2.02
C GLU A 165 -1.91 9.13 3.27
N ILE A 166 -2.06 8.27 4.29
CA ILE A 166 -2.75 8.61 5.55
C ILE A 166 -1.94 9.63 6.37
N GLU A 167 -0.61 9.52 6.37
CA GLU A 167 0.26 10.50 7.02
C GLU A 167 0.12 11.89 6.41
N LYS A 168 0.18 12.00 5.07
CA LYS A 168 -0.05 13.26 4.35
C LYS A 168 -1.42 13.87 4.65
N VAL A 169 -2.46 13.05 4.74
CA VAL A 169 -3.79 13.53 5.15
C VAL A 169 -3.81 14.01 6.60
N GLY A 170 -3.00 13.41 7.48
CA GLY A 170 -2.77 13.90 8.83
C GLY A 170 -2.16 15.30 8.85
N GLU A 171 -1.17 15.57 7.99
CA GLU A 171 -0.57 16.90 7.83
C GLU A 171 -1.59 17.92 7.33
N TRP A 172 -2.40 17.55 6.33
CA TRP A 172 -3.47 18.43 5.82
C TRP A 172 -4.56 18.70 6.85
N LYS A 173 -4.90 17.71 7.69
CA LYS A 173 -5.78 17.91 8.85
C LYS A 173 -5.18 18.93 9.83
N ALA A 174 -3.88 18.87 10.11
CA ALA A 174 -3.22 19.85 10.98
C ALA A 174 -3.20 21.27 10.37
N ILE A 175 -3.11 21.40 9.05
CA ILE A 175 -3.28 22.70 8.35
C ILE A 175 -4.73 23.19 8.52
N PHE A 176 -5.71 22.34 8.26
CA PHE A 176 -7.13 22.67 8.43
C PHE A 176 -7.45 23.10 9.86
N GLU A 177 -6.94 22.40 10.87
CA GLU A 177 -7.10 22.78 12.28
C GLU A 177 -6.51 24.16 12.60
N ARG A 178 -5.33 24.46 12.05
CA ARG A 178 -4.70 25.77 12.22
C ARG A 178 -5.54 26.87 11.57
N ASN A 179 -6.05 26.63 10.36
CA ASN A 179 -6.86 27.59 9.63
C ASN A 179 -8.22 27.81 10.31
N LEU A 180 -8.82 26.74 10.83
CA LEU A 180 -10.06 26.80 11.60
C LEU A 180 -9.93 27.70 12.83
N LYS A 181 -8.77 27.72 13.49
CA LYS A 181 -8.51 28.62 14.63
C LYS A 181 -8.37 30.09 14.22
N LYS A 182 -8.14 30.41 12.94
CA LYS A 182 -8.02 31.79 12.47
C LYS A 182 -9.35 32.43 12.09
N ILE A 183 -10.39 31.61 11.90
CA ILE A 183 -11.73 32.04 11.52
C ILE A 183 -12.76 31.96 12.66
N LYS A 184 -12.33 31.45 13.83
CA LYS A 184 -13.10 31.46 15.08
C LYS A 184 -12.63 32.61 15.94
#